data_AF-A0A1E4S3U7-F1
#
_entry.id   AF-A0A1E4S3U7-F1
#
_cell.length_a   1.000
_cell.length_b   1.000
_cell.length_c   1.000
_cell.angle_alpha   90.00
_cell.angle_beta   90.00
_cell.angle_gamma   90.00
#
_symmetry.space_group_name_H-M   'P 1'
#
loop_
_entity.id
_entity.type
_entity.pdbx_description
1 polymer ?
#
loop_
_entity_poly.entity_id
_entity_poly.type
_entity_poly.pdbx_seq_one_letter_code
_entity_poly.pdbx_strand_id
1 'polypeptide(L)'
;MEESGSLGLDGLIAQEAQGYFKGVDAVTISDNYWLGTTKPVLTYGLRGVNYYQITVNGPAADLHSGLFGGIVAEPMTDLVKLLATLVDTKGKILIKGIDEQVKPLTEQEDKLYDDIEFDVEVLNQATGGSIPITLTFEKELKTSVLLLPVGRGDDGAHSTNEKLDISNYIEGTKTLSAYLHYYAQGSK
;
A
#
# COMPACT_ATOMS: atom_id res chain seq x y z
N MET A 1 -4.67 12.97 -7.71
CA MET A 1 -5.43 12.68 -6.47
C MET A 1 -4.92 11.34 -5.98
N GLU A 2 -4.34 11.30 -4.77
CA GLU A 2 -3.57 10.17 -4.23
C GLU A 2 -4.39 8.87 -4.31
N GLU A 3 -5.59 8.88 -3.75
CA GLU A 3 -6.56 7.77 -3.68
C GLU A 3 -7.08 7.26 -5.03
N SER A 4 -6.74 7.93 -6.13
CA SER A 4 -7.10 7.51 -7.49
C SER A 4 -5.87 7.35 -8.38
N GLY A 5 -4.75 6.96 -7.78
CA GLY A 5 -3.50 6.65 -8.49
C GLY A 5 -2.75 7.88 -8.98
N SER A 6 -3.01 9.05 -8.42
CA SER A 6 -2.25 10.28 -8.70
C SER A 6 -2.09 10.63 -10.19
N LEU A 7 -3.12 10.43 -11.00
CA LEU A 7 -3.07 10.68 -12.45
C LEU A 7 -2.42 12.03 -12.81
N GLY A 8 -1.36 11.96 -13.62
CA GLY A 8 -0.61 13.12 -14.11
C GLY A 8 0.52 13.62 -13.19
N LEU A 9 0.58 13.16 -11.93
CA LEU A 9 1.60 13.60 -10.98
C LEU A 9 3.00 13.10 -11.37
N ASP A 10 3.12 11.86 -11.86
CA ASP A 10 4.39 11.32 -12.35
C ASP A 10 5.02 12.20 -13.43
N GLY A 11 4.19 12.63 -14.41
CA GLY A 11 4.64 13.50 -15.49
C GLY A 11 5.07 14.88 -14.99
N LEU A 12 4.35 15.44 -14.02
CA LEU A 12 4.71 16.71 -13.39
C LEU A 12 6.03 16.62 -12.64
N ILE A 13 6.22 15.57 -11.83
CA ILE A 13 7.46 15.36 -11.08
C ILE A 13 8.63 15.21 -12.03
N ALA A 14 8.49 14.40 -13.09
CA ALA A 14 9.54 14.23 -14.10
C ALA A 14 9.87 15.54 -14.82
N GLN A 15 8.86 16.33 -15.19
CA GLN A 15 9.05 17.64 -15.85
C GLN A 15 9.76 18.64 -14.94
N GLU A 16 9.39 18.69 -13.66
CA GLU A 16 9.89 19.67 -12.69
C GLU A 16 11.09 19.17 -11.87
N ALA A 17 11.61 17.97 -12.13
CA ALA A 17 12.70 17.36 -11.39
C ALA A 17 13.95 18.26 -11.34
N GLN A 18 14.24 18.97 -12.42
CA GLN A 18 15.35 19.94 -12.52
C GLN A 18 14.89 21.41 -12.39
N GLY A 19 13.59 21.62 -12.19
CA GLY A 19 12.95 22.92 -11.99
C GLY A 19 12.57 23.10 -10.52
N TYR A 20 11.28 23.01 -10.22
CA TYR A 20 10.74 23.18 -8.86
C TYR A 20 11.40 22.24 -7.82
N PHE A 21 11.68 20.99 -8.18
CA PHE A 21 12.25 20.00 -7.24
C PHE A 21 13.79 19.99 -7.20
N LYS A 22 14.44 20.94 -7.88
CA LYS A 22 15.90 20.99 -7.91
C LYS A 22 16.47 21.26 -6.52
N GLY A 23 17.34 20.37 -6.06
CA GLY A 23 17.99 20.50 -4.74
C GLY A 23 17.14 19.96 -3.58
N VAL A 24 16.09 19.20 -3.86
CA VAL A 24 15.37 18.45 -2.83
C VAL A 24 16.20 17.23 -2.41
N ASP A 25 16.64 17.23 -1.16
CA ASP A 25 17.47 16.14 -0.60
C ASP A 25 16.66 15.00 0.03
N ALA A 26 15.36 15.19 0.28
CA ALA A 26 14.47 14.17 0.83
C ALA A 26 13.00 14.51 0.56
N VAL A 27 12.16 13.47 0.47
CA VAL A 27 10.70 13.61 0.41
C VAL A 27 10.07 12.90 1.60
N THR A 28 9.24 13.63 2.33
CA THR A 28 8.44 13.07 3.43
C THR A 28 6.96 13.09 3.06
N ILE A 29 6.30 11.95 3.19
CA ILE A 29 4.86 11.82 2.96
C ILE A 29 4.20 11.51 4.30
N SER A 30 3.25 12.35 4.71
CA SER A 30 2.44 12.11 5.92
C SER A 30 1.19 11.36 5.53
N ASP A 31 1.29 10.04 5.57
CA ASP A 31 0.23 9.12 5.19
C ASP A 31 0.46 7.78 5.94
N ASN A 32 -0.60 7.03 6.24
CA ASN A 32 -0.70 5.90 7.20
C ASN A 32 -0.92 6.25 8.69
N TYR A 33 -1.03 5.17 9.48
CA TYR A 33 -1.29 5.15 10.90
C TYR A 33 -0.10 4.69 11.72
N TRP A 34 -0.13 5.02 13.01
CA TRP A 34 0.69 4.32 14.01
C TRP A 34 0.12 2.93 14.28
N LEU A 35 1.01 1.96 14.50
CA LEU A 35 0.64 0.57 14.84
C LEU A 35 0.09 0.43 16.27
N GLY A 36 0.34 1.43 17.12
CA GLY A 36 -0.16 1.55 18.48
C GLY A 36 -0.48 3.00 18.83
N THR A 37 -0.67 3.27 20.12
CA THR A 37 -1.19 4.58 20.61
C THR A 37 -0.12 5.43 21.30
N THR A 38 1.05 4.84 21.55
CA THR A 38 2.11 5.40 22.40
C THR A 38 3.42 5.63 21.65
N LYS A 39 3.68 4.87 20.59
CA LYS A 39 4.96 4.86 19.88
C LYS A 39 4.75 5.28 18.42
N PRO A 40 5.36 6.40 17.98
CA PRO A 40 5.40 6.77 16.56
C PRO A 40 6.07 5.68 15.73
N VAL A 41 5.62 5.52 14.49
CA VAL A 41 6.17 4.55 13.54
C VAL A 41 6.77 5.30 12.35
N LEU A 42 7.85 4.76 11.79
CA LEU A 42 8.40 5.19 10.51
C LEU A 42 8.10 4.11 9.49
N THR A 43 7.39 4.47 8.43
CA THR A 43 7.10 3.54 7.34
C THR A 43 8.14 3.74 6.25
N TYR A 44 9.05 2.78 6.13
CA TYR A 44 10.15 2.80 5.14
C TYR A 44 9.86 1.96 3.89
N GLY A 45 8.69 1.32 3.81
CA GLY A 45 8.27 0.54 2.67
C GLY A 45 6.79 0.20 2.71
N LEU A 46 6.19 0.03 1.53
CA LEU A 46 4.81 -0.37 1.34
C LEU A 46 4.74 -1.51 0.33
N ARG A 47 3.63 -2.26 0.35
CA ARG A 47 3.38 -3.26 -0.68
C ARG A 47 3.06 -2.56 -2.00
N GLY A 48 3.64 -3.07 -3.09
CA GLY A 48 3.21 -2.69 -4.43
C GLY A 48 1.81 -3.23 -4.74
N VAL A 49 1.10 -2.55 -5.64
CA VAL A 49 -0.22 -2.97 -6.14
C VAL A 49 -0.19 -3.11 -7.66
N ASN A 50 -0.76 -4.20 -8.17
CA ASN A 50 -0.94 -4.43 -9.60
C ASN A 50 -2.39 -4.77 -9.88
N TYR A 51 -2.98 -4.09 -10.86
CA TYR A 51 -4.36 -4.30 -11.26
C TYR A 51 -4.42 -5.22 -12.49
N TYR A 52 -5.28 -6.24 -12.42
CA TYR A 52 -5.52 -7.18 -13.51
C TYR A 52 -7.00 -7.24 -13.84
N GLN A 53 -7.33 -7.35 -15.13
CA GLN A 53 -8.70 -7.58 -15.59
C GLN A 53 -8.79 -8.95 -16.25
N ILE A 54 -9.75 -9.75 -15.82
CA ILE A 54 -10.06 -11.05 -16.41
C ILE A 54 -11.46 -10.97 -17.01
N THR A 55 -11.60 -11.40 -18.26
CA THR A 55 -12.90 -11.49 -18.94
C THR A 55 -13.09 -12.91 -19.44
N VAL A 56 -14.13 -13.57 -18.97
CA VAL A 56 -14.55 -14.90 -19.43
C VAL A 56 -15.86 -14.74 -20.19
N ASN A 57 -15.87 -15.11 -21.47
CA ASN A 57 -17.04 -14.97 -22.33
C ASN A 57 -17.71 -16.32 -22.56
N GLY A 58 -19.04 -16.31 -22.54
CA GLY A 58 -19.87 -17.47 -22.82
C GLY A 58 -20.53 -17.41 -24.20
N PRO A 59 -21.60 -18.18 -24.38
CA PRO A 59 -22.45 -18.10 -25.57
C PRO A 59 -22.97 -16.68 -25.82
N ALA A 60 -23.29 -16.37 -27.07
CA ALA A 60 -23.77 -15.03 -27.46
C ALA A 60 -25.14 -14.64 -26.89
N ALA A 61 -25.84 -15.55 -26.20
CA ALA A 61 -27.13 -15.33 -25.58
C ALA A 61 -27.29 -16.22 -24.34
N ASP A 62 -28.19 -15.82 -23.43
CA ASP A 62 -28.57 -16.63 -22.28
C ASP A 62 -29.26 -17.93 -22.72
N LEU A 63 -28.87 -19.05 -22.11
CA LEU A 63 -29.37 -20.37 -22.44
C LEU A 63 -30.26 -20.93 -21.32
N HIS A 64 -31.22 -21.77 -21.71
CA HIS A 64 -32.11 -22.45 -20.76
C HIS A 64 -31.34 -23.51 -19.95
N SER A 65 -31.15 -23.26 -18.65
CA SER A 65 -30.36 -24.13 -17.77
C SER A 65 -30.82 -25.60 -17.73
N GLY A 66 -32.13 -25.87 -17.83
CA GLY A 66 -32.65 -27.24 -17.85
C GLY A 66 -32.38 -28.03 -19.15
N LEU A 67 -32.00 -27.36 -20.24
CA LEU A 67 -31.73 -28.00 -21.54
C LEU A 67 -30.23 -28.01 -21.85
N PHE A 68 -29.53 -26.91 -21.52
CA PHE A 68 -28.14 -26.71 -21.84
C PHE A 68 -27.20 -26.83 -20.63
N GLY A 69 -27.74 -26.94 -19.41
CA GLY A 69 -26.96 -27.13 -18.20
C GLY A 69 -26.13 -28.40 -18.28
N GLY A 70 -24.82 -28.27 -18.07
CA GLY A 70 -23.86 -29.37 -18.19
C GLY A 70 -23.45 -29.73 -19.62
N ILE A 71 -24.09 -29.16 -20.64
CA ILE A 71 -23.67 -29.29 -22.06
C ILE A 71 -22.78 -28.12 -22.47
N VAL A 72 -23.14 -26.92 -22.03
CA VAL A 72 -22.40 -25.68 -22.33
C VAL A 72 -21.64 -25.23 -21.09
N ALA A 73 -20.40 -24.77 -21.29
CA ALA A 73 -19.58 -24.23 -20.22
C ALA A 73 -20.14 -22.88 -19.74
N GLU A 74 -20.29 -22.74 -18.43
CA GLU A 74 -20.79 -21.53 -17.80
C GLU A 74 -19.61 -20.60 -17.46
N PRO A 75 -19.57 -19.36 -18.00
CA PRO A 75 -18.48 -18.43 -17.77
C PRO A 75 -18.18 -18.17 -16.30
N MET A 76 -19.22 -18.16 -15.47
CA MET A 76 -19.08 -17.98 -14.02
C MET A 76 -18.32 -19.15 -13.36
N THR A 77 -18.59 -20.37 -13.80
CA THR A 77 -17.89 -21.56 -13.28
C THR A 77 -16.40 -21.50 -13.64
N ASP A 78 -16.09 -21.11 -14.87
CA ASP A 78 -14.71 -21.03 -15.33
C ASP A 78 -13.97 -19.84 -14.72
N LEU A 79 -14.65 -18.70 -14.48
CA LEU A 79 -14.09 -17.60 -13.71
C LEU A 79 -13.74 -18.02 -12.28
N VAL A 80 -14.63 -18.74 -11.59
CA VAL A 80 -14.36 -19.25 -10.23
C VAL A 80 -13.17 -20.20 -10.23
N LYS A 81 -13.07 -21.10 -11.22
CA LYS A 81 -11.90 -21.99 -11.36
C LYS A 81 -10.62 -21.20 -11.59
N LEU A 82 -10.63 -20.19 -12.47
CA LEU A 82 -9.47 -19.34 -12.73
C LEU A 82 -9.01 -18.62 -11.45
N LEU A 83 -9.94 -17.99 -10.72
CA LEU A 83 -9.62 -17.32 -9.46
C LEU A 83 -9.06 -18.30 -8.41
N ALA A 84 -9.58 -19.52 -8.35
CA ALA A 84 -9.06 -20.57 -7.47
C ALA A 84 -7.64 -21.05 -7.84
N THR A 85 -7.12 -20.71 -9.03
CA THR A 85 -5.73 -20.97 -9.40
C THR A 85 -4.77 -19.86 -8.95
N LEU A 86 -5.26 -18.72 -8.47
CA LEU A 86 -4.43 -17.58 -8.09
C LEU A 86 -3.99 -17.66 -6.62
N VAL A 87 -4.89 -18.05 -5.73
CA VAL A 87 -4.68 -18.07 -4.28
C VAL A 87 -5.47 -19.20 -3.62
N ASP A 88 -4.93 -19.80 -2.56
CA ASP A 88 -5.65 -20.79 -1.75
C ASP A 88 -6.52 -20.15 -0.65
N THR A 89 -7.26 -20.97 0.08
CA THR A 89 -8.17 -20.53 1.14
C THR A 89 -7.47 -19.96 2.38
N LYS A 90 -6.14 -20.05 2.46
CA LYS A 90 -5.31 -19.49 3.54
C LYS A 90 -4.51 -18.27 3.07
N GLY A 91 -4.72 -17.79 1.85
CA GLY A 91 -4.01 -16.66 1.29
C GLY A 91 -2.66 -16.99 0.67
N LYS A 92 -2.31 -18.28 0.49
CA LYS A 92 -1.09 -18.67 -0.21
C LYS A 92 -1.25 -18.44 -1.71
N ILE A 93 -0.34 -17.68 -2.30
CA ILE A 93 -0.31 -17.45 -3.74
C ILE A 93 0.08 -18.75 -4.46
N LEU A 94 -0.66 -19.12 -5.49
CA LEU A 94 -0.50 -20.37 -6.24
C LEU A 94 0.23 -20.19 -7.59
N ILE A 95 0.61 -18.96 -7.92
CA ILE A 95 1.34 -18.62 -9.15
C ILE A 95 2.76 -19.19 -9.09
N LYS A 96 3.09 -20.07 -10.04
CA LYS A 96 4.41 -20.70 -10.11
C LYS A 96 5.51 -19.66 -10.33
N GLY A 97 6.61 -19.79 -9.58
CA GLY A 97 7.77 -18.92 -9.68
C GLY A 97 7.56 -17.50 -9.14
N ILE A 98 6.44 -17.21 -8.46
CA ILE A 98 6.22 -15.88 -7.87
C ILE A 98 7.11 -15.65 -6.66
N ASP A 99 7.23 -16.64 -5.77
CA ASP A 99 8.04 -16.53 -4.55
C ASP A 99 9.55 -16.42 -4.88
N GLU A 100 9.99 -16.98 -6.00
CA GLU A 100 11.37 -16.88 -6.50
C GLU A 100 11.73 -15.45 -6.94
N GLN A 101 10.73 -14.63 -7.26
CA GLN A 101 10.91 -13.21 -7.63
C GLN A 101 10.91 -12.30 -6.40
N VAL A 102 10.57 -12.82 -5.21
CA VAL A 102 10.59 -12.08 -3.95
C VAL A 102 11.95 -12.28 -3.30
N LYS A 103 12.62 -11.17 -2.95
CA LYS A 103 13.87 -11.25 -2.19
C LYS A 103 13.58 -11.86 -0.80
N PRO A 104 14.41 -12.80 -0.33
CA PRO A 104 14.24 -13.34 1.01
C PRO A 104 14.48 -12.26 2.06
N LEU A 105 13.76 -12.36 3.17
CA LEU A 105 13.96 -11.51 4.34
C LEU A 105 15.37 -11.73 4.89
N THR A 106 16.12 -10.65 5.07
CA THR A 106 17.44 -10.71 5.71
C THR A 106 17.30 -10.81 7.22
N GLU A 107 18.30 -11.38 7.91
CA GLU A 107 18.30 -11.42 9.39
C GLU A 107 18.27 -10.02 10.03
N GLN A 108 18.79 -9.01 9.32
CA GLN A 108 18.74 -7.63 9.79
C GLN A 108 17.32 -7.07 9.74
N GLU A 109 16.59 -7.32 8.66
CA GLU A 109 15.19 -6.92 8.52
C GLU A 109 14.28 -7.69 9.48
N ASP A 110 14.54 -8.98 9.68
CA ASP A 110 13.77 -9.83 10.61
C ASP A 110 13.84 -9.29 12.05
N LYS A 111 15.03 -8.89 12.50
CA LYS A 111 15.23 -8.29 13.84
C LYS A 111 14.52 -6.96 14.03
N LEU A 112 14.17 -6.25 12.96
CA LEU A 112 13.41 -4.99 13.09
C LEU A 112 11.99 -5.24 13.59
N TYR A 113 11.45 -6.46 13.47
CA TYR A 113 10.11 -6.79 13.92
C TYR A 113 10.02 -7.02 15.44
N ASP A 114 11.11 -7.42 16.10
CA ASP A 114 11.11 -7.81 17.52
C ASP A 114 10.66 -6.67 18.45
N ASP A 115 11.02 -5.43 18.12
CA ASP A 115 10.74 -4.23 18.92
C ASP A 115 9.48 -3.46 18.45
N ILE A 116 8.71 -4.03 17.50
CA ILE A 116 7.46 -3.43 17.03
C ILE A 116 6.36 -3.70 18.06
N GLU A 117 5.97 -2.63 18.74
CA GLU A 117 4.77 -2.63 19.58
C GLU A 117 3.53 -2.44 18.70
N PHE A 118 2.65 -3.44 18.68
CA PHE A 118 1.36 -3.36 18.01
C PHE A 118 0.28 -4.07 18.82
N ASP A 119 -0.96 -3.63 18.63
CA ASP A 119 -2.13 -4.30 19.17
C ASP A 119 -2.90 -4.96 18.01
N VAL A 120 -3.33 -6.21 18.18
CA VAL A 120 -3.99 -6.98 17.11
C VAL A 120 -5.36 -6.39 16.75
N GLU A 121 -6.08 -5.84 17.72
CA GLU A 121 -7.39 -5.23 17.50
C GLU A 121 -7.24 -3.91 16.72
N VAL A 122 -6.28 -3.08 17.12
CA VAL A 122 -5.90 -1.84 16.38
C VAL A 122 -5.38 -2.17 14.99
N LEU A 123 -4.55 -3.21 14.85
CA LEU A 123 -4.02 -3.64 13.56
C LEU A 123 -5.15 -4.07 12.62
N ASN A 124 -6.12 -4.85 13.11
CA ASN A 124 -7.27 -5.27 12.32
C ASN A 124 -8.10 -4.07 11.83
N GLN A 125 -8.24 -3.03 12.65
CA GLN A 125 -8.91 -1.78 12.25
C GLN A 125 -8.11 -0.99 11.20
N ALA A 126 -6.78 -1.07 11.23
CA ALA A 126 -5.86 -0.37 10.32
C ALA A 126 -5.55 -1.12 9.02
N THR A 127 -6.03 -2.36 8.82
CA THR A 127 -5.66 -3.16 7.64
C THR A 127 -6.29 -2.64 6.35
N GLY A 128 -5.55 -1.82 5.61
CA GLY A 128 -5.89 -1.46 4.23
C GLY A 128 -5.19 -0.19 3.76
N GLY A 129 -4.30 -0.30 2.79
CA GLY A 129 -3.69 0.87 2.15
C GLY A 129 -2.43 0.50 1.37
N SER A 130 -2.29 1.07 0.18
CA SER A 130 -1.05 1.13 -0.58
C SER A 130 -0.93 2.55 -1.06
N ILE A 131 0.25 3.16 -0.96
CA ILE A 131 0.48 4.58 -1.27
C ILE A 131 1.50 4.62 -2.40
N PRO A 132 1.06 4.43 -3.66
CA PRO A 132 1.95 4.16 -4.78
C PRO A 132 2.83 5.35 -5.14
N ILE A 133 2.45 6.56 -4.72
CA ILE A 133 3.17 7.80 -5.00
C ILE A 133 4.60 7.81 -4.44
N THR A 134 4.85 7.01 -3.41
CA THR A 134 6.18 6.82 -2.81
C THR A 134 7.21 6.31 -3.83
N LEU A 135 6.79 5.37 -4.68
CA LEU A 135 7.61 4.78 -5.74
C LEU A 135 7.91 5.79 -6.86
N THR A 136 6.94 6.64 -7.20
CA THR A 136 7.16 7.70 -8.21
C THR A 136 8.22 8.69 -7.74
N PHE A 137 8.13 9.18 -6.49
CA PHE A 137 9.12 10.13 -5.98
C PHE A 137 10.52 9.54 -5.90
N GLU A 138 10.64 8.31 -5.41
CA GLU A 138 11.94 7.62 -5.34
C GLU A 138 12.55 7.47 -6.74
N LYS A 139 11.75 7.04 -7.72
CA LYS A 139 12.22 6.80 -9.09
C LYS A 139 12.61 8.09 -9.82
N GLU A 140 11.76 9.11 -9.78
CA GLU A 140 11.92 10.32 -10.59
C GLU A 140 12.92 11.31 -9.97
N LEU A 141 12.93 11.43 -8.63
CA LEU A 141 13.86 12.33 -7.92
C LEU A 141 15.16 11.65 -7.49
N LYS A 142 15.22 10.31 -7.50
CA LYS A 142 16.39 9.53 -7.04
C LYS A 142 16.83 9.89 -5.63
N THR A 143 15.86 10.17 -4.77
CA THR A 143 16.07 10.56 -3.38
C THR A 143 15.32 9.63 -2.44
N SER A 144 15.74 9.62 -1.18
CA SER A 144 15.10 8.85 -0.12
C SER A 144 13.68 9.37 0.13
N VAL A 145 12.71 8.47 0.12
CA VAL A 145 11.32 8.74 0.47
C VAL A 145 10.99 8.04 1.78
N LEU A 146 10.47 8.79 2.75
CA LEU A 146 10.04 8.26 4.04
C LEU A 146 8.57 8.62 4.31
N LEU A 147 7.81 7.67 4.82
CA LEU A 147 6.46 7.92 5.29
C LEU A 147 6.44 8.11 6.81
N LEU A 148 5.80 9.21 7.22
CA LEU A 148 5.70 9.65 8.61
C LEU A 148 4.23 9.69 8.99
N PRO A 149 3.66 8.56 9.47
CA PRO A 149 2.27 8.48 9.83
C PRO A 149 1.93 9.43 10.99
N VAL A 150 0.72 9.99 10.94
CA VAL A 150 0.13 10.81 12.01
C VAL A 150 -1.26 10.31 12.41
N GLY A 151 -1.84 9.37 11.67
CA GLY A 151 -3.14 8.78 11.97
C GLY A 151 -3.06 7.69 13.03
N ARG A 152 -4.21 7.30 13.55
CA ARG A 152 -4.39 6.17 14.47
C ARG A 152 -5.22 5.07 13.82
N GLY A 153 -4.98 3.81 14.18
CA GLY A 153 -5.68 2.68 13.56
C GLY A 153 -7.22 2.71 13.69
N ASP A 154 -7.75 3.38 14.73
CA ASP A 154 -9.20 3.56 14.95
C ASP A 154 -9.75 4.90 14.43
N ASP A 155 -8.94 5.68 13.70
CA ASP A 155 -9.40 6.92 13.07
C ASP A 155 -10.37 6.65 11.90
N GLY A 156 -10.37 5.43 11.38
CA GLY A 156 -11.35 4.94 10.43
C GLY A 156 -11.28 5.69 9.10
N ALA A 157 -10.10 5.81 8.49
CA ALA A 157 -10.04 6.43 7.16
C ALA A 157 -10.94 5.67 6.18
N HIS A 158 -11.53 6.41 5.24
CA HIS A 158 -12.54 5.91 4.31
C HIS A 158 -13.87 5.47 4.96
N SER A 159 -14.04 5.70 6.27
CA SER A 159 -15.30 5.46 6.98
C SER A 159 -16.16 6.72 7.02
N THR A 160 -17.48 6.55 7.17
CA THR A 160 -18.40 7.67 7.39
C THR A 160 -18.20 8.39 8.72
N ASN A 161 -17.53 7.73 9.68
CA ASN A 161 -17.24 8.27 11.01
C ASN A 161 -15.74 8.57 11.18
N GLU A 162 -15.07 8.97 10.10
CA GLU A 162 -13.66 9.34 10.13
C GLU A 162 -13.40 10.44 11.17
N LYS A 163 -12.34 10.25 11.97
CA LYS A 163 -11.90 11.19 12.99
C LYS A 163 -10.38 11.35 12.94
N LEU A 164 -9.85 12.33 13.65
CA LEU A 164 -8.43 12.45 13.94
C LEU A 164 -8.22 12.41 15.44
N ASP A 165 -7.39 11.48 15.91
CA ASP A 165 -6.94 11.47 17.30
C ASP A 165 -5.97 12.65 17.55
N ILE A 166 -6.32 13.49 18.51
CA ILE A 166 -5.58 14.72 18.82
C ILE A 166 -4.17 14.40 19.33
N SER A 167 -4.00 13.32 20.10
CA SER A 167 -2.69 12.96 20.64
C SER A 167 -1.76 12.48 19.54
N ASN A 168 -2.24 11.59 18.65
CA ASN A 168 -1.50 11.15 17.48
C ASN A 168 -1.15 12.33 16.55
N TYR A 169 -2.07 13.26 16.32
CA TYR A 169 -1.80 14.44 15.51
C TYR A 169 -0.67 15.31 16.12
N ILE A 170 -0.72 15.60 17.42
CA ILE A 170 0.27 16.44 18.10
C ILE A 170 1.64 15.75 18.14
N GLU A 171 1.68 14.49 18.60
CA GLU A 171 2.94 13.75 18.74
C GLU A 171 3.52 13.34 17.38
N GLY A 172 2.68 13.07 16.38
CA GLY A 172 3.06 12.87 14.98
C GLY A 172 3.69 14.12 14.38
N THR A 173 3.11 15.30 14.62
CA THR A 173 3.68 16.59 14.18
C THR A 173 5.05 16.87 14.83
N LYS A 174 5.20 16.56 16.13
CA LYS A 174 6.49 16.66 16.82
C LYS A 174 7.51 15.70 16.21
N THR A 175 7.12 14.47 15.90
CA THR A 175 7.98 13.45 15.28
C THR A 175 8.45 13.90 13.89
N LEU A 176 7.53 14.41 13.06
CA LEU A 176 7.84 14.99 11.76
C LEU A 176 8.83 16.15 11.89
N SER A 177 8.59 17.07 12.82
CA SER A 177 9.45 18.23 13.06
C SER A 177 10.84 17.82 13.54
N ALA A 178 10.91 16.85 14.46
CA ALA A 178 12.17 16.30 14.96
C ALA A 178 12.95 15.60 13.84
N TYR A 179 12.28 14.79 13.01
CA TYR A 179 12.92 14.12 11.87
C TYR A 179 13.55 15.12 10.91
N LEU A 180 12.79 16.13 10.46
CA LEU A 180 13.31 17.16 9.55
C LEU A 180 14.46 17.96 10.18
N HIS A 181 14.35 18.27 11.48
CA HIS A 181 15.40 18.96 12.22
C HIS A 181 16.71 18.17 12.27
N TYR A 182 16.64 16.89 12.65
CA TYR A 182 17.83 16.03 12.74
C TYR A 182 18.38 15.68 11.35
N TYR A 183 17.51 15.48 10.35
CA TYR A 183 17.95 15.28 8.96
C TYR A 183 18.77 16.47 8.47
N ALA A 184 18.26 17.70 8.66
CA ALA A 184 18.97 18.92 8.27
C ALA A 184 20.31 19.11 9.01
N GLN A 185 20.46 18.57 10.21
CA GLN A 185 21.72 18.62 10.97
C GLN A 185 22.73 17.55 10.53
N GLY A 186 22.25 16.36 10.17
CA GLY A 186 23.06 15.23 9.75
C GLY A 186 23.55 15.31 8.29
N SER A 187 22.88 16.07 7.44
CA SER A 187 23.23 16.25 6.03
C SER A 187 24.35 17.28 5.77
N LYS A 188 25.27 17.47 6.72
CA LYS A 188 26.47 18.33 6.58
C LYS A 188 27.73 17.53 6.24
#